data_AF-A0A9D6APN6-F1
#
_entry.id   AF-A0A9D6APN6-F1
#
_cell.length_a   1.000
_cell.length_b   1.000
_cell.length_c   1.000
_cell.angle_alpha   90.00
_cell.angle_beta   90.00
_cell.angle_gamma   90.00
#
_symmetry.space_group_name_H-M   'P 1'
#
loop_
_entity.id
_entity.type
_entity.pdbx_description
1 polymer ?
#
loop_
_entity_poly.entity_id
_entity_poly.type
_entity_poly.pdbx_seq_one_letter_code
_entity_poly.pdbx_strand_id
1 'polypeptide(L)'
;MRYLNIRKGQFTFANKTIGPVIESRIILAGKRFLQWTPNGLVGERICYDEGHLPNGWTLAYDLDLELDKVRYRLTIHDGAIQHGLKPYIAHLQFRHARLEDVVTRITVEDSPRGYPALKFELMSGVSSFS
;
A
#
# COMPACT_ATOMS: atom_id res chain seq x y z
N MET A 1 -11.78 -9.02 7.99
CA MET A 1 -10.53 -8.38 7.52
C MET A 1 -10.18 -7.23 8.45
N ARG A 2 -8.91 -7.01 8.80
CA ARG A 2 -8.48 -5.87 9.64
C ARG A 2 -7.90 -4.76 8.76
N TYR A 3 -8.33 -3.52 8.92
CA TYR A 3 -7.84 -2.41 8.11
C TYR A 3 -6.78 -1.61 8.84
N LEU A 4 -5.63 -1.43 8.19
CA LEU A 4 -4.57 -0.56 8.70
C LEU A 4 -4.87 0.88 8.36
N ASN A 5 -4.69 1.75 9.36
CA ASN A 5 -4.76 3.19 9.21
C ASN A 5 -3.37 3.78 9.47
N ILE A 6 -3.06 4.88 8.79
CA ILE A 6 -1.86 5.67 9.08
C ILE A 6 -2.27 6.89 9.90
N ARG A 7 -1.69 7.06 11.09
CA ARG A 7 -1.95 8.21 11.97
C ARG A 7 -0.64 8.65 12.60
N LYS A 8 -0.31 9.94 12.51
CA LYS A 8 0.90 10.53 13.11
C LYS A 8 2.19 9.76 12.78
N GLY A 9 2.38 9.38 11.50
CA GLY A 9 3.57 8.64 11.08
C GLY A 9 3.60 7.16 11.50
N GLN A 10 2.47 6.59 11.94
CA GLN A 10 2.41 5.22 12.46
C GLN A 10 1.29 4.42 11.79
N PHE A 11 1.55 3.14 11.54
CA PHE A 11 0.51 2.16 11.26
C PHE A 11 -0.26 1.85 12.55
N THR A 12 -1.58 1.84 12.43
CA THR A 12 -2.50 1.63 13.55
C THR A 12 -3.67 0.73 13.13
N PHE A 13 -4.17 -0.06 14.07
CA PHE A 13 -5.39 -0.85 13.93
C PHE A 13 -6.18 -0.79 15.25
N ALA A 14 -7.48 -0.45 15.19
CA ALA A 14 -8.35 -0.41 16.37
C ALA A 14 -7.72 0.31 17.59
N ASN A 15 -7.15 1.50 17.37
CA ASN A 15 -6.41 2.32 18.34
C ASN A 15 -5.09 1.73 18.89
N LYS A 16 -4.69 0.53 18.44
CA LYS A 16 -3.37 -0.03 18.72
C LYS A 16 -2.36 0.46 17.68
N THR A 17 -1.23 0.98 18.18
CA THR A 17 -0.06 1.28 17.35
C THR A 17 0.69 0.00 17.00
N ILE A 18 0.98 -0.18 15.72
CA ILE A 18 1.85 -1.26 15.22
C ILE A 18 3.28 -0.74 15.11
N GLY A 19 3.46 0.47 14.58
CA GLY A 19 4.77 1.11 14.44
C GLY A 19 4.86 1.94 13.15
N PRO A 20 6.00 2.61 12.90
CA PRO A 20 6.23 3.37 11.66
C PRO A 20 6.63 2.47 10.48
N VAL A 21 6.97 1.21 10.75
CA VAL A 21 7.50 0.25 9.78
C VAL A 21 6.73 -1.06 9.89
N ILE A 22 6.43 -1.65 8.74
CA ILE A 22 5.90 -3.01 8.59
C ILE A 22 6.85 -3.79 7.68
N GLU A 23 7.18 -5.02 8.06
CA GLU A 23 7.91 -5.96 7.21
C GLU A 23 7.02 -7.18 6.97
N SER A 24 6.58 -7.37 5.73
CA SER A 24 5.70 -8.49 5.39
C SER A 24 5.74 -8.80 3.90
N ARG A 25 5.24 -9.97 3.53
CA ARG A 25 4.89 -10.24 2.13
C ARG A 25 3.61 -9.49 1.81
N ILE A 26 3.58 -8.85 0.65
CA ILE A 26 2.43 -8.08 0.21
C ILE A 26 1.75 -8.81 -0.93
N ILE A 27 0.42 -8.90 -0.87
CA ILE A 27 -0.42 -9.40 -1.95
C ILE A 27 -1.25 -8.23 -2.46
N LEU A 28 -1.21 -7.97 -3.77
CA LEU A 28 -2.13 -7.02 -4.38
C LEU A 28 -3.53 -7.62 -4.43
N ALA A 29 -4.39 -7.22 -3.50
CA ALA A 29 -5.73 -7.79 -3.33
C ALA A 29 -6.76 -7.21 -4.30
N GLY A 30 -6.53 -5.99 -4.80
CA GLY A 30 -7.41 -5.37 -5.78
C GLY A 30 -7.07 -3.92 -6.08
N LYS A 31 -7.72 -3.40 -7.12
CA LYS A 31 -7.65 -2.00 -7.54
C LYS A 31 -9.06 -1.41 -7.49
N ARG A 32 -9.17 -0.18 -7.00
CA ARG A 32 -10.44 0.54 -6.86
C ARG A 32 -10.29 1.97 -7.34
N PHE A 33 -11.42 2.56 -7.69
CA PHE A 33 -11.59 4.01 -7.71
C PHE A 33 -12.34 4.43 -6.47
N LEU A 34 -11.81 5.44 -5.78
CA LEU A 34 -12.43 6.06 -4.62
C LEU A 34 -12.84 7.49 -4.97
N GLN A 35 -14.03 7.88 -4.58
CA GLN A 35 -14.51 9.25 -4.71
C GLN A 35 -14.57 9.88 -3.33
N TRP A 36 -13.88 11.02 -3.17
CA TRP A 36 -13.82 11.76 -1.92
C TRP A 36 -14.52 13.11 -2.05
N THR A 37 -15.12 13.55 -0.95
CA THR A 37 -15.55 14.93 -0.74
C THR A 37 -14.84 15.46 0.50
N PRO A 38 -14.91 16.77 0.78
CA PRO A 38 -14.43 17.31 2.06
C PRO A 38 -15.03 16.60 3.29
N ASN A 39 -16.21 16.00 3.15
CA ASN A 39 -16.91 15.27 4.21
C ASN A 39 -16.56 13.78 4.29
N GLY A 40 -15.62 13.31 3.45
CA GLY A 40 -15.13 11.92 3.45
C GLY A 40 -15.44 11.16 2.16
N LEU A 41 -15.26 9.84 2.22
CA LEU A 41 -15.47 8.90 1.11
C LEU A 41 -16.97 8.85 0.77
N VAL A 42 -17.31 9.10 -0.49
CA VAL A 42 -18.70 9.09 -0.98
C VAL A 42 -18.97 8.05 -2.06
N GLY A 43 -17.94 7.38 -2.57
CA GLY A 43 -18.11 6.34 -3.57
C GLY A 43 -16.90 5.42 -3.69
N GLU A 44 -17.17 4.15 -3.98
CA GLU A 44 -16.17 3.17 -4.38
C GLU A 44 -16.64 2.41 -5.62
N ARG A 45 -15.70 2.10 -6.51
CA ARG A 45 -15.93 1.27 -7.71
C ARG A 45 -14.71 0.39 -7.98
N ILE A 46 -14.93 -0.77 -8.58
CA ILE A 46 -13.83 -1.62 -9.06
C ILE A 46 -13.10 -0.89 -10.19
N CYS A 47 -11.77 -0.87 -10.14
CA CYS A 47 -10.94 -0.35 -11.22
C CYS A 47 -10.65 -1.48 -12.21
N TYR A 48 -11.32 -1.47 -13.36
CA TYR A 48 -11.06 -2.40 -14.46
C TYR A 48 -9.91 -1.96 -15.36
N ASP A 49 -9.72 -0.64 -15.51
CA ASP A 49 -8.67 -0.05 -16.32
C ASP A 49 -8.17 1.25 -15.67
N GLU A 50 -6.88 1.30 -15.33
CA GLU A 50 -6.24 2.47 -14.73
C GLU A 50 -6.13 3.66 -15.69
N GLY A 51 -6.15 3.41 -17.00
CA GLY A 51 -6.06 4.46 -18.03
C GLY A 51 -7.30 5.34 -18.11
N HIS A 52 -8.44 4.86 -17.61
CA HIS A 52 -9.73 5.55 -17.65
C HIS A 52 -10.21 5.96 -16.25
N LEU A 53 -9.42 6.79 -15.56
CA LEU A 53 -9.79 7.36 -14.26
C LEU A 53 -10.97 8.34 -14.42
N PRO A 54 -12.13 8.09 -13.81
CA PRO A 54 -13.26 9.01 -13.93
C PRO A 54 -13.01 10.34 -13.23
N ASN A 55 -13.56 11.44 -13.76
CA ASN A 55 -13.41 12.78 -13.18
C ASN A 55 -13.91 12.83 -11.73
N GLY A 56 -13.06 13.35 -10.83
CA GLY A 56 -13.34 13.44 -9.40
C GLY A 56 -13.10 12.15 -8.62
N TRP A 57 -12.53 11.11 -9.26
CA TRP A 57 -12.15 9.86 -8.60
C TRP A 57 -10.63 9.75 -8.45
N THR A 58 -10.20 8.90 -7.53
CA THR A 58 -8.80 8.63 -7.22
C THR A 58 -8.54 7.14 -7.29
N LEU A 59 -7.43 6.75 -7.91
CA LEU A 59 -6.98 5.36 -7.94
C LEU A 59 -6.52 4.92 -6.54
N ALA A 60 -6.96 3.74 -6.12
CA ALA A 60 -6.56 3.11 -4.87
C ALA A 60 -6.20 1.64 -5.09
N TYR A 61 -5.21 1.17 -4.33
CA TYR A 61 -4.73 -0.21 -4.33
C TYR A 61 -4.97 -0.80 -2.94
N ASP A 62 -5.60 -1.97 -2.89
CA ASP A 62 -5.73 -2.76 -1.67
C ASP A 62 -4.56 -3.74 -1.58
N LEU A 63 -3.76 -3.60 -0.51
CA LEU A 63 -2.63 -4.46 -0.21
C LEU A 63 -2.96 -5.34 0.99
N ASP A 64 -3.00 -6.65 0.79
CA ASP A 64 -3.12 -7.62 1.87
C ASP A 64 -1.73 -7.99 2.38
N LEU A 65 -1.58 -8.03 3.70
CA LEU A 65 -0.33 -8.32 4.39
C LEU A 65 -0.59 -9.12 5.67
N GLU A 66 0.36 -9.96 6.07
CA GLU A 66 0.23 -10.81 7.25
C GLU A 66 1.23 -10.40 8.33
N LEU A 67 0.74 -10.09 9.54
CA LEU A 67 1.55 -9.74 10.71
C LEU A 67 1.09 -10.62 11.87
N ASP A 68 2.02 -11.31 12.53
CA ASP A 68 1.74 -12.21 13.67
C ASP A 68 0.58 -13.20 13.38
N LYS A 69 0.57 -13.82 12.19
CA LYS A 69 -0.48 -14.73 11.69
C LYS A 69 -1.87 -14.09 11.53
N VAL A 70 -1.92 -12.77 11.49
CA VAL A 70 -3.15 -12.00 11.28
C VAL A 70 -3.07 -11.26 9.95
N ARG A 71 -4.13 -11.41 9.14
CA ARG A 71 -4.26 -10.67 7.87
C ARG A 71 -4.80 -9.26 8.09
N TYR A 72 -4.08 -8.32 7.51
CA TYR A 72 -4.43 -6.91 7.44
C TYR A 72 -4.57 -6.47 5.99
N ARG A 73 -5.38 -5.43 5.77
CA ARG A 73 -5.52 -4.73 4.51
C ARG A 73 -5.10 -3.28 4.67
N LEU A 74 -4.21 -2.83 3.81
CA LEU A 74 -3.77 -1.46 3.68
C LEU A 74 -4.26 -0.93 2.33
N THR A 75 -5.17 0.05 2.35
CA THR A 75 -5.59 0.76 1.13
C THR A 75 -4.69 1.98 0.95
N ILE A 76 -3.98 2.05 -0.18
CA ILE A 76 -3.14 3.19 -0.53
C ILE A 76 -3.73 3.92 -1.74
N HIS A 77 -3.53 5.24 -1.83
CA HIS A 77 -4.11 6.07 -2.89
C HIS A 77 -3.09 7.03 -3.50
N ASP A 78 -3.39 7.46 -4.73
CA ASP A 78 -2.72 8.49 -5.53
C ASP A 78 -1.20 8.63 -5.32
N GLY A 79 -0.75 9.58 -4.50
CA GLY A 79 0.67 9.88 -4.28
C GLY A 79 1.48 8.69 -3.78
N ALA A 80 0.93 7.87 -2.88
CA ALA A 80 1.61 6.67 -2.39
C ALA A 80 1.74 5.59 -3.48
N ILE A 81 0.80 5.56 -4.43
CA ILE A 81 0.86 4.65 -5.58
C ILE A 81 1.94 5.11 -6.56
N GLN A 82 1.90 6.38 -6.96
CA GLN A 82 2.77 6.91 -8.02
C GLN A 82 4.23 7.03 -7.58
N HIS A 83 4.47 7.43 -6.32
CA HIS A 83 5.83 7.69 -5.83
C HIS A 83 6.40 6.55 -4.97
N GLY A 84 5.56 5.63 -4.50
CA GLY A 84 5.98 4.49 -3.68
C GLY A 84 5.80 3.16 -4.40
N LEU A 85 4.54 2.71 -4.53
CA LEU A 85 4.24 1.34 -4.95
C LEU A 85 4.62 1.04 -6.40
N LYS A 86 4.26 1.90 -7.37
CA LYS A 86 4.53 1.66 -8.80
C LYS A 86 6.03 1.57 -9.11
N PRO A 87 6.88 2.51 -8.65
CA PRO A 87 8.32 2.40 -8.80
C PRO A 87 8.89 1.12 -8.18
N TYR A 88 8.38 0.73 -7.01
CA TYR A 88 8.80 -0.49 -6.35
C TYR A 88 8.43 -1.76 -7.13
N ILE A 89 7.20 -1.85 -7.65
CA ILE A 89 6.78 -2.97 -8.50
C ILE A 89 7.65 -3.05 -9.77
N ALA A 90 7.92 -1.91 -10.42
CA ALA A 90 8.80 -1.87 -11.58
C ALA A 90 10.22 -2.34 -11.25
N HIS A 91 10.73 -1.98 -10.07
CA HIS A 91 12.02 -2.46 -9.57
C HIS A 91 12.04 -3.98 -9.37
N LEU A 92 10.98 -4.55 -8.80
CA LEU A 92 10.84 -6.00 -8.64
C LEU A 92 10.79 -6.72 -9.99
N GLN A 93 10.02 -6.19 -10.95
CA GLN A 93 9.92 -6.74 -12.31
C GLN A 93 11.28 -6.75 -13.01
N PHE A 94 12.06 -5.67 -12.90
CA PHE A 94 13.43 -5.61 -13.42
C PHE A 94 14.34 -6.70 -12.82
N ARG A 95 14.05 -7.14 -11.59
CA ARG A 95 14.75 -8.25 -10.90
C ARG A 95 14.07 -9.61 -11.07
N HIS A 96 13.10 -9.74 -11.99
CA HIS A 96 12.31 -10.95 -12.21
C HIS A 96 11.59 -11.48 -10.95
N ALA A 97 11.19 -10.58 -10.05
CA ALA A 97 10.44 -10.90 -8.84
C ALA A 97 9.02 -10.33 -8.90
N ARG A 98 8.07 -10.97 -8.22
CA ARG A 98 6.73 -10.44 -7.99
C ARG A 98 6.58 -9.95 -6.56
N LEU A 99 5.54 -9.15 -6.32
CA LEU A 99 5.25 -8.59 -5.01
C LEU A 99 5.01 -9.69 -3.96
N GLU A 100 4.28 -10.74 -4.33
CA GLU A 100 4.00 -11.87 -3.43
C GLU A 100 5.22 -12.75 -3.09
N ASP A 101 6.29 -12.69 -3.90
CA ASP A 101 7.46 -13.56 -3.76
C ASP A 101 8.51 -12.99 -2.78
N VAL A 102 8.37 -11.73 -2.37
CA VAL A 102 9.37 -11.01 -1.58
C VAL A 102 8.83 -10.51 -0.25
N VAL A 103 9.72 -10.37 0.74
CA VAL A 103 9.41 -9.60 1.94
C VAL A 103 9.68 -8.13 1.63
N THR A 104 8.63 -7.32 1.79
CA THR A 104 8.69 -5.88 1.58
C THR A 104 8.69 -5.18 2.93
N ARG A 105 9.62 -4.24 3.10
CA ARG A 105 9.55 -3.24 4.16
C ARG A 105 8.73 -2.06 3.67
N ILE A 106 7.68 -1.71 4.42
CA ILE A 106 6.83 -0.55 4.19
C ILE A 106 7.08 0.43 5.34
N THR A 107 7.50 1.65 5.01
CA THR A 107 7.78 2.70 5.98
C THR A 107 6.83 3.88 5.76
N VAL A 108 6.23 4.38 6.84
CA VAL A 108 5.52 5.66 6.81
C VAL A 108 6.54 6.79 6.86
N GLU A 109 6.53 7.64 5.85
CA GLU A 109 7.37 8.82 5.77
C GLU A 109 6.54 10.09 5.94
N ASP A 110 7.11 11.07 6.63
CA ASP A 110 6.55 12.41 6.71
C ASP A 110 6.72 13.08 5.34
N SER A 111 5.61 13.30 4.64
CA SER A 111 5.67 14.11 3.41
C SER A 111 5.66 15.59 3.77
N PRO A 112 6.55 16.41 3.19
CA PRO A 112 6.46 17.87 3.26
C PRO A 112 5.14 18.42 2.72
N ARG A 113 4.37 17.61 1.97
CA ARG A 113 3.07 17.96 1.37
C ARG A 113 1.86 17.61 2.22
N GLY A 114 2.05 17.09 3.44
CA GLY A 114 0.98 16.89 4.42
C GLY A 114 0.17 15.58 4.28
N TYR A 115 0.53 14.69 3.36
CA TYR A 115 -0.07 13.36 3.22
C TYR A 115 0.97 12.29 3.60
N PRO A 116 0.62 11.19 4.29
CA PRO A 116 1.59 10.15 4.59
C PRO A 116 2.18 9.57 3.30
N ALA A 117 3.49 9.73 3.11
CA ALA A 117 4.20 9.05 2.05
C ALA A 117 4.49 7.60 2.53
N LEU A 118 4.42 6.65 1.60
CA LEU A 118 4.80 5.27 1.88
C LEU A 118 5.99 4.91 1.02
N LYS A 119 7.07 4.48 1.68
CA LYS A 119 8.24 3.92 1.01
C LYS A 119 8.19 2.41 1.08
N PHE A 120 8.51 1.78 -0.05
CA PHE A 120 8.54 0.32 -0.21
C PHE A 120 9.96 -0.11 -0.56
N GLU A 121 10.51 -1.05 0.21
CA GLU A 121 11.87 -1.53 0.04
C GLU A 121 11.89 -3.05 0.02
N LEU A 122 12.70 -3.61 -0.89
CA LEU A 122 12.98 -5.04 -0.89
C LEU A 122 13.89 -5.32 0.31
N MET A 123 13.44 -6.20 1.20
CA MET A 123 14.32 -6.74 2.23
C MET A 123 15.23 -7.76 1.57
N SER A 124 16.53 -7.45 1.50
CA SER A 124 17.58 -8.37 1.04
C SER A 124 17.63 -9.58 1.98
N GLY A 125 16.82 -10.60 1.68
CA GLY A 125 16.57 -11.69 2.61
C GLY A 125 15.55 -12.69 2.08
N VAL A 126 15.70 -13.14 0.84
CA VAL A 126 15.30 -14.52 0.49
C VAL A 126 16.52 -15.17 -0.13
N SER A 127 17.04 -16.12 0.62
CA SER A 127 18.17 -16.98 0.33
C SER A 127 18.14 -17.50 -1.10
N SER A 128 19.33 -17.64 -1.66
CA SER A 128 19.64 -18.54 -2.77
C SER A 128 18.81 -19.82 -2.65
N PHE A 129 17.97 -20.10 -3.64
CA PHE A 129 17.51 -21.46 -3.85
C PHE A 129 18.67 -22.19 -4.52
N SER A 130 19.38 -22.96 -3.70
CA SER A 130 20.21 -24.09 -4.10
C SER A 130 19.38 -25.18 -4.75
#